data_AF-A0A964BI54-F1
#
_entry.id   AF-A0A964BI54-F1
#
_cell.length_a   1.000
_cell.length_b   1.000
_cell.length_c   1.000
_cell.angle_alpha   90.00
_cell.angle_beta   90.00
_cell.angle_gamma   90.00
#
_symmetry.space_group_name_H-M   'P 1'
#
loop_
_entity.id
_entity.type
_entity.pdbx_description
1 polymer ?
#
loop_
_entity_poly.entity_id
_entity_poly.type
_entity_poly.pdbx_seq_one_letter_code
_entity_poly.pdbx_strand_id
1 'polypeptide(L)'
;MLRFSIVFTVVACTLSPASAFAWQGKAEFEAALADWQHKAGPVHGQQIGHAIHEMYAARDYAPLWTIIPEREKIAVDVIRVLESADSAGLDPRDYQVASPDSPQSWIDFELGMSAAFVRYAADQQSGRVDPEVVDDDQSYEPPALKIPALLTVMANSSNPALLLRSLVPPHPAYDDLVQILADLRRSHANGGWPSPEIISRKLEMGMQGDEVDSLRRYLVSTGDLAVDDAALTRPYDASLKQAVQRFQTRHGLDRDGIVGPVTKAAMAVSVDTRMAQVVANMERWRWMPQQLGEKHIVVNAADFSLTLVEEGEVVDTFPVIVGQPFHRTPMFSREMTYLVLNPYWNVPYSIASSEILAKQQQDPLYLEAHNFEVLDREERVVDPAGVDWNAIRSDQFPFHVRQKPGGGNALGQIKFMLPNKYSVYLHDTPAKSLFSRARRAFSHGCVRVFDPLRLAGRVLKGKGWTRADLLDQMARHENKTVWLPRPIPVHLVYFTVWKDKSGMVQFRDDIYGRDRKLLAALASRAR
;
A
#
# COMPACT_ATOMS: atom_id res chain seq x y z
N MET A 1 -1.92 -21.02 27.75
CA MET A 1 -1.90 -20.36 29.06
C MET A 1 -0.60 -20.68 29.78
N LEU A 2 0.37 -19.76 29.78
CA LEU A 2 1.29 -19.44 30.89
C LEU A 2 2.33 -18.43 30.38
N ARG A 3 2.51 -17.35 31.16
CA ARG A 3 3.61 -16.35 31.15
C ARG A 3 3.64 -15.27 30.06
N PHE A 4 2.74 -14.28 30.17
CA PHE A 4 2.97 -12.88 29.75
C PHE A 4 2.28 -11.87 30.71
N SER A 5 2.26 -12.16 32.02
CA SER A 5 1.60 -11.30 33.02
C SER A 5 2.53 -10.81 34.14
N ILE A 6 3.86 -10.88 33.98
CA ILE A 6 4.80 -10.46 35.04
C ILE A 6 5.19 -8.97 34.92
N VAL A 7 4.98 -8.33 33.77
CA VAL A 7 5.34 -6.88 33.60
C VAL A 7 4.30 -5.94 34.22
N PHE A 8 3.03 -6.37 34.32
CA PHE A 8 1.92 -5.54 34.82
C PHE A 8 2.05 -5.14 36.30
N THR A 9 2.85 -5.86 37.09
CA THR A 9 2.95 -5.62 38.54
C THR A 9 4.17 -4.80 38.93
N VAL A 10 5.20 -4.68 38.07
CA VAL A 10 6.46 -4.01 38.48
C VAL A 10 6.40 -2.49 38.28
N VAL A 11 5.79 -1.98 37.22
CA VAL A 11 5.70 -0.52 36.99
C VAL A 11 4.67 0.14 37.93
N ALA A 12 3.55 -0.54 38.23
CA ALA A 12 2.53 -0.01 39.13
C ALA A 12 2.90 -0.09 40.63
N CYS A 13 3.83 -0.98 41.02
CA CYS A 13 4.25 -1.13 42.42
C CYS A 13 5.58 -0.42 42.78
N THR A 14 6.28 0.19 41.82
CA THR A 14 7.55 0.90 42.09
C THR A 14 7.43 2.42 42.08
N LEU A 15 6.31 2.97 41.60
CA LEU A 15 5.94 4.38 41.79
C LEU A 15 5.32 4.56 43.19
N SER A 16 6.10 4.29 44.23
CA SER A 16 5.76 4.69 45.60
C SER A 16 5.95 6.20 45.72
N PRO A 17 5.16 6.94 46.53
CA PRO A 17 5.30 8.38 46.70
C PRO A 17 6.58 8.71 47.49
N ALA A 18 7.73 8.59 46.82
CA ALA A 18 8.94 9.31 47.16
C ALA A 18 8.94 10.64 46.37
N SER A 19 7.82 11.34 46.45
CA SER A 19 7.61 12.69 45.92
C SER A 19 8.34 13.70 46.80
N ALA A 20 9.68 13.65 46.76
CA ALA A 20 10.60 14.71 47.18
C ALA A 20 12.05 14.30 46.86
N PHE A 21 12.34 13.77 45.67
CA PHE A 21 13.73 13.84 45.21
C PHE A 21 13.96 15.28 44.78
N ALA A 22 14.70 16.03 45.59
CA ALA A 22 15.23 17.32 45.19
C ALA A 22 15.94 17.11 43.86
N TRP A 23 15.35 17.65 42.78
CA TRP A 23 15.98 17.73 41.47
C TRP A 23 17.27 18.55 41.66
N GLN A 24 18.36 17.86 41.93
CA GLN A 24 19.69 18.43 41.98
C GLN A 24 20.19 18.40 40.55
N GLY A 25 20.39 19.58 39.97
CA GLY A 25 21.17 19.75 38.76
C GLY A 25 20.37 19.99 37.48
N LYS A 26 19.90 21.23 37.29
CA LYS A 26 19.69 21.79 35.94
C LYS A 26 20.86 21.47 35.00
N ALA A 27 22.08 21.59 35.52
CA ALA A 27 23.30 21.24 34.81
C ALA A 27 23.39 19.74 34.45
N GLU A 28 22.90 18.83 35.28
CA GLU A 28 22.92 17.38 35.03
C GLU A 28 21.89 17.00 33.97
N PHE A 29 20.71 17.61 34.01
CA PHE A 29 19.68 17.44 33.00
C PHE A 29 20.10 18.05 31.65
N GLU A 30 20.67 19.26 31.67
CA GLU A 30 21.26 19.92 30.49
C GLU A 30 22.35 19.06 29.85
N ALA A 31 23.25 18.49 30.65
CA ALA A 31 24.31 17.61 30.17
C ALA A 31 23.77 16.30 29.58
N ALA A 32 22.81 15.65 30.25
CA ALA A 32 22.18 14.42 29.76
C ALA A 32 21.42 14.66 28.44
N LEU A 33 20.69 15.77 28.34
CA LEU A 33 19.93 16.13 27.16
C LEU A 33 20.83 16.44 25.94
N ALA A 34 22.01 17.04 26.14
CA ALA A 34 22.99 17.25 25.09
C ALA A 34 23.51 15.92 24.50
N ASP A 35 23.74 14.91 25.35
CA ASP A 35 24.12 13.54 24.92
C ASP A 35 22.95 12.80 24.26
N TRP A 36 21.72 13.13 24.66
CA TRP A 36 20.50 12.46 24.20
C TRP A 36 20.04 12.87 22.78
N GLN A 37 20.47 14.03 22.27
CA GLN A 37 20.13 14.50 20.91
C GLN A 37 20.51 13.50 19.79
N HIS A 38 21.47 12.61 20.06
CA HIS A 38 21.92 11.56 19.15
C HIS A 38 21.30 10.18 19.43
N LYS A 39 20.51 10.03 20.50
CA LYS A 39 19.93 8.76 20.98
C LYS A 39 18.44 8.57 20.65
N ALA A 40 17.78 9.58 20.07
CA ALA A 40 16.33 9.58 19.81
C ALA A 40 15.84 8.66 18.65
N GLY A 41 16.65 7.71 18.20
CA GLY A 41 16.34 6.74 17.15
C GLY A 41 16.87 7.10 15.74
N PRO A 42 16.84 6.16 14.78
CA PRO A 42 17.53 6.31 13.49
C PRO A 42 16.77 7.17 12.45
N VAL A 43 15.45 7.33 12.59
CA VAL A 43 14.59 8.08 11.65
C VAL A 43 13.97 9.24 12.41
N HIS A 44 14.16 10.47 11.92
CA HIS A 44 13.84 11.74 12.59
C HIS A 44 14.54 11.98 13.95
N GLY A 45 15.46 11.12 14.41
CA GLY A 45 16.06 11.20 15.74
C GLY A 45 16.66 12.57 16.08
N GLN A 46 17.44 13.16 15.16
CA GLN A 46 17.99 14.51 15.38
C GLN A 46 16.89 15.58 15.55
N GLN A 47 15.82 15.53 14.74
CA GLN A 47 14.70 16.47 14.86
C GLN A 47 13.92 16.26 16.15
N ILE A 48 13.69 15.01 16.55
CA ILE A 48 13.03 14.64 17.81
C ILE A 48 13.85 15.12 19.00
N GLY A 49 15.14 14.81 19.03
CA GLY A 49 16.07 15.23 20.08
C GLY A 49 16.17 16.74 20.20
N HIS A 50 16.26 17.45 19.08
CA HIS A 50 16.25 18.91 19.06
C HIS A 50 14.95 19.50 19.62
N ALA A 51 13.80 19.03 19.18
CA ALA A 51 12.51 19.54 19.65
C ALA A 51 12.24 19.22 21.13
N ILE A 52 12.66 18.03 21.60
CA ILE A 52 12.63 17.68 23.03
C ILE A 52 13.53 18.63 23.82
N HIS A 53 14.73 18.93 23.31
CA HIS A 53 15.63 19.86 23.96
C HIS A 53 15.00 21.26 24.09
N GLU A 54 14.45 21.81 23.01
CA GLU A 54 13.76 23.10 23.03
C GLU A 54 12.59 23.13 24.03
N MET A 55 11.79 22.05 24.08
CA MET A 55 10.67 21.95 25.02
C MET A 55 11.14 21.98 26.48
N TYR A 56 12.14 21.19 26.87
CA TYR A 56 12.62 21.18 28.26
C TYR A 56 13.34 22.49 28.61
N ALA A 57 14.11 23.09 27.69
CA ALA A 57 14.73 24.39 27.91
C ALA A 57 13.70 25.49 28.19
N ALA A 58 12.58 25.50 27.43
CA ALA A 58 11.46 26.43 27.67
C ALA A 58 10.74 26.21 29.02
N ARG A 59 10.92 25.03 29.64
CA ARG A 59 10.37 24.66 30.95
C ARG A 59 11.37 24.88 32.09
N ASP A 60 12.47 25.56 31.84
CA ASP A 60 13.61 25.67 32.77
C ASP A 60 14.07 24.28 33.29
N TYR A 61 13.97 23.28 32.41
CA TYR A 61 14.29 21.87 32.64
C TYR A 61 13.48 21.19 33.75
N ALA A 62 12.34 21.77 34.15
CA ALA A 62 11.39 21.09 35.01
C ALA A 62 10.88 19.79 34.34
N PRO A 63 10.89 18.64 35.04
CA PRO A 63 10.37 17.38 34.51
C PRO A 63 8.91 17.50 34.01
N LEU A 64 8.45 16.55 33.23
CA LEU A 64 7.09 16.52 32.69
C LEU A 64 6.34 15.32 33.25
N TRP A 65 6.97 14.15 33.28
CA TRP A 65 6.31 12.88 33.60
C TRP A 65 6.30 12.57 35.10
N THR A 66 7.18 13.19 35.87
CA THR A 66 7.54 12.74 37.24
C THR A 66 7.34 13.81 38.33
N ILE A 67 6.72 14.97 38.00
CA ILE A 67 6.59 16.09 38.96
C ILE A 67 5.48 15.86 40.01
N ILE A 68 4.32 15.34 39.60
CA ILE A 68 3.11 15.24 40.44
C ILE A 68 2.38 13.92 40.23
N PRO A 69 1.61 13.42 41.22
CA PRO A 69 0.87 12.16 41.10
C PRO A 69 -0.03 12.06 39.86
N GLU A 70 -0.62 13.17 39.42
CA GLU A 70 -1.43 13.21 38.19
C GLU A 70 -0.59 12.91 36.94
N ARG A 71 0.68 13.34 36.91
CA ARG A 71 1.61 13.08 35.80
C ARG A 71 2.13 11.65 35.79
N GLU A 72 2.30 11.03 36.94
CA GLU A 72 2.64 9.61 37.03
C GLU A 72 1.54 8.74 36.40
N LYS A 73 0.27 9.05 36.70
CA LYS A 73 -0.87 8.36 36.07
C LYS A 73 -0.87 8.56 34.54
N ILE A 74 -0.62 9.78 34.08
CA ILE A 74 -0.51 10.09 32.65
C ILE A 74 0.64 9.29 31.99
N ALA A 75 1.79 9.18 32.66
CA ALA A 75 2.93 8.40 32.18
C ALA A 75 2.55 6.92 32.03
N VAL A 76 1.88 6.33 33.02
CA VAL A 76 1.40 4.94 32.97
C VAL A 76 0.41 4.72 31.82
N ASP A 77 -0.52 5.64 31.58
CA ASP A 77 -1.47 5.53 30.48
C ASP A 77 -0.80 5.64 29.11
N VAL A 78 0.25 6.45 28.98
CA VAL A 78 1.09 6.52 27.77
C VAL A 78 1.88 5.22 27.59
N ILE A 79 2.57 4.72 28.61
CA ILE A 79 3.31 3.46 28.56
C ILE A 79 2.40 2.33 28.09
N ARG A 80 1.16 2.25 28.60
CA ARG A 80 0.19 1.24 28.15
C ARG A 80 -0.13 1.34 26.66
N VAL A 81 -0.19 2.54 26.08
CA VAL A 81 -0.34 2.71 24.62
C VAL A 81 0.89 2.14 23.89
N LEU A 82 2.09 2.52 24.34
CA LEU A 82 3.36 2.11 23.73
C LEU A 82 3.58 0.59 23.80
N GLU A 83 3.22 -0.05 24.92
CA GLU A 83 3.29 -1.51 25.08
C GLU A 83 2.30 -2.24 24.16
N SER A 84 1.17 -1.60 23.83
CA SER A 84 0.17 -2.12 22.89
C SER A 84 0.42 -1.76 21.42
N ALA A 85 1.62 -1.25 21.09
CA ALA A 85 1.98 -0.81 19.75
C ALA A 85 1.85 -1.93 18.69
N ASP A 86 1.98 -3.18 19.11
CA ASP A 86 1.77 -4.35 18.27
C ASP A 86 0.35 -4.40 17.69
N SER A 87 -0.68 -3.92 18.40
CA SER A 87 -2.05 -3.85 17.86
C SER A 87 -2.16 -2.97 16.60
N ALA A 88 -1.25 -2.02 16.44
CA ALA A 88 -1.11 -1.19 15.25
C ALA A 88 -0.07 -1.73 14.25
N GLY A 89 0.38 -2.97 14.39
CA GLY A 89 1.41 -3.55 13.52
C GLY A 89 2.80 -2.95 13.73
N LEU A 90 3.04 -2.27 14.84
CA LEU A 90 4.37 -1.76 15.23
C LEU A 90 5.08 -2.76 16.17
N ASP A 91 6.36 -2.57 16.46
CA ASP A 91 7.08 -3.40 17.44
C ASP A 91 7.17 -2.65 18.79
N PRO A 92 6.54 -3.14 19.87
CA PRO A 92 6.61 -2.48 21.17
C PRO A 92 8.03 -2.26 21.68
N ARG A 93 9.00 -3.08 21.24
CA ARG A 93 10.42 -2.94 21.60
C ARG A 93 11.03 -1.63 21.13
N ASP A 94 10.46 -0.99 20.11
CA ASP A 94 10.95 0.29 19.58
C ASP A 94 10.53 1.49 20.44
N TYR A 95 9.64 1.27 21.41
CA TYR A 95 9.06 2.32 22.27
C TYR A 95 9.20 2.01 23.76
N GLN A 96 10.04 1.04 24.11
CA GLN A 96 10.27 0.68 25.51
C GLN A 96 10.94 1.83 26.24
N VAL A 97 10.40 2.14 27.41
CA VAL A 97 10.99 3.09 28.36
C VAL A 97 11.44 2.29 29.57
N ALA A 98 12.74 2.35 29.89
CA ALA A 98 13.30 1.65 31.03
C ALA A 98 12.73 2.22 32.33
N SER A 99 12.33 1.35 33.26
CA SER A 99 11.95 1.79 34.60
C SER A 99 13.18 2.33 35.35
N PRO A 100 13.07 3.48 36.01
CA PRO A 100 14.19 4.05 36.75
C PRO A 100 14.47 3.25 38.03
N ASP A 101 15.74 3.04 38.33
CA ASP A 101 16.26 2.30 39.51
C ASP A 101 17.24 3.13 40.36
N SER A 102 17.61 4.32 39.88
CA SER A 102 18.60 5.22 40.45
C SER A 102 18.28 6.68 40.12
N PRO A 103 18.79 7.67 40.88
CA PRO A 103 18.57 9.09 40.59
C PRO A 103 18.91 9.50 39.16
N GLN A 104 20.00 8.99 38.60
CA GLN A 104 20.43 9.28 37.22
C GLN A 104 19.44 8.70 36.20
N SER A 105 18.94 7.48 36.43
CA SER A 105 18.01 6.81 35.51
C SER A 105 16.64 7.50 35.41
N TRP A 106 16.30 8.39 36.35
CA TRP A 106 15.08 9.20 36.26
C TRP A 106 15.15 10.25 35.13
N ILE A 107 16.34 10.78 34.84
CA ILE A 107 16.54 11.69 33.70
C ILE A 107 16.38 10.91 32.39
N ASP A 108 16.96 9.71 32.31
CA ASP A 108 16.81 8.83 31.14
C ASP A 108 15.35 8.39 30.94
N PHE A 109 14.62 8.11 32.01
CA PHE A 109 13.17 7.85 31.96
C PHE A 109 12.41 9.06 31.43
N GLU A 110 12.69 10.25 31.96
CA GLU A 110 12.03 11.51 31.60
C GLU A 110 12.20 11.85 30.10
N LEU A 111 13.43 11.76 29.60
CA LEU A 111 13.75 11.99 28.19
C LEU A 111 13.23 10.85 27.31
N GLY A 112 13.41 9.60 27.75
CA GLY A 112 12.95 8.40 27.06
C GLY A 112 11.43 8.32 26.89
N MET A 113 10.65 8.79 27.86
CA MET A 113 9.19 8.92 27.75
C MET A 113 8.80 9.89 26.64
N SER A 114 9.37 11.09 26.65
CA SER A 114 9.10 12.12 25.63
C SER A 114 9.52 11.64 24.24
N ALA A 115 10.65 10.93 24.16
CA ALA A 115 11.14 10.30 22.94
C ALA A 115 10.20 9.25 22.37
N ALA A 116 9.82 8.28 23.20
CA ALA A 116 8.98 7.17 22.80
C ALA A 116 7.60 7.69 22.37
N PHE A 117 7.08 8.72 23.05
CA PHE A 117 5.85 9.40 22.66
C PHE A 117 5.94 9.99 21.25
N VAL A 118 6.97 10.80 20.96
CA VAL A 118 7.12 11.44 19.64
C VAL A 118 7.43 10.42 18.55
N ARG A 119 8.29 9.42 18.84
CA ARG A 119 8.62 8.34 17.90
C ARG A 119 7.39 7.52 17.53
N TYR A 120 6.58 7.12 18.52
CA TYR A 120 5.33 6.40 18.27
C TYR A 120 4.34 7.26 17.47
N ALA A 121 4.21 8.54 17.81
CA ALA A 121 3.36 9.47 17.06
C ALA A 121 3.79 9.60 15.59
N ALA A 122 5.10 9.73 15.34
CA ALA A 122 5.66 9.80 14.00
C ALA A 122 5.43 8.50 13.23
N ASP A 123 5.73 7.37 13.86
CA ASP A 123 5.57 6.05 13.27
C ASP A 123 4.11 5.73 12.97
N GLN A 124 3.14 6.26 13.74
CA GLN A 124 1.72 6.09 13.46
C GLN A 124 1.20 7.01 12.35
N GLN A 125 1.61 8.28 12.35
CA GLN A 125 1.07 9.27 11.41
C GLN A 125 1.75 9.25 10.05
N SER A 126 3.06 9.02 10.02
CA SER A 126 3.91 9.18 8.83
C SER A 126 4.53 7.86 8.35
N GLY A 127 4.42 6.80 9.15
CA GLY A 127 5.08 5.53 8.89
C GLY A 127 6.48 5.43 9.50
N ARG A 128 6.98 4.20 9.55
CA ARG A 128 8.26 3.81 10.12
C ARG A 128 9.43 3.95 9.16
N VAL A 129 9.18 3.96 7.85
CA VAL A 129 10.19 4.01 6.80
C VAL A 129 9.75 4.92 5.66
N ASP A 130 10.72 5.49 4.95
CA ASP A 130 10.47 6.31 3.76
C ASP A 130 10.14 5.40 2.55
N PRO A 131 8.98 5.58 1.89
CA PRO A 131 8.58 4.77 0.74
C PRO A 131 9.57 4.81 -0.42
N GLU A 132 10.21 5.95 -0.72
CA GLU A 132 11.16 6.09 -1.84
C GLU A 132 12.50 5.38 -1.54
N VAL A 133 12.88 5.28 -0.26
CA VAL A 133 14.07 4.52 0.17
C VAL A 133 13.82 3.02 0.12
N VAL A 134 12.59 2.58 0.40
CA VAL A 134 12.20 1.15 0.33
C VAL A 134 12.14 0.65 -1.11
N ASP A 135 11.58 1.45 -2.02
CA ASP A 135 11.50 1.14 -3.44
C ASP A 135 11.42 2.44 -4.25
N ASP A 136 12.33 2.62 -5.20
CA ASP A 136 12.55 3.85 -5.97
C ASP A 136 11.36 4.30 -6.83
N ASP A 137 10.41 3.39 -7.07
CA ASP A 137 9.19 3.61 -7.83
C ASP A 137 7.95 3.88 -6.94
N GLN A 138 8.13 4.26 -5.67
CA GLN A 138 7.07 4.62 -4.73
C GLN A 138 7.19 6.04 -4.18
N SER A 139 6.58 7.02 -4.86
CA SER A 139 6.55 8.43 -4.45
C SER A 139 5.26 8.81 -3.74
N TYR A 140 5.04 8.22 -2.58
CA TYR A 140 4.03 8.74 -1.67
C TYR A 140 4.61 9.92 -0.87
N GLU A 141 3.72 10.79 -0.40
CA GLU A 141 4.09 11.94 0.43
C GLU A 141 3.39 11.74 1.80
N PRO A 142 4.02 11.01 2.75
CA PRO A 142 3.41 10.74 4.04
C PRO A 142 3.06 12.04 4.80
N PRO A 143 2.00 12.06 5.61
CA PRO A 143 1.62 13.24 6.39
C PRO A 143 2.74 13.69 7.32
N ALA A 144 3.13 14.96 7.27
CA ALA A 144 4.20 15.49 8.13
C ALA A 144 3.74 15.67 9.58
N LEU A 145 4.46 15.07 10.53
CA LEU A 145 4.24 15.29 11.96
C LEU A 145 4.80 16.65 12.40
N LYS A 146 3.96 17.49 13.01
CA LYS A 146 4.38 18.76 13.61
C LYS A 146 4.89 18.54 15.04
N ILE A 147 6.15 18.13 15.17
CA ILE A 147 6.76 17.73 16.45
C ILE A 147 6.61 18.80 17.56
N PRO A 148 6.90 20.10 17.34
CA PRO A 148 6.76 21.09 18.41
C PRO A 148 5.32 21.26 18.90
N ALA A 149 4.34 21.19 17.99
CA ALA A 149 2.93 21.24 18.33
C ALA A 149 2.49 19.97 19.10
N LEU A 150 2.98 18.80 18.69
CA LEU A 150 2.75 17.54 19.39
C LEU A 150 3.27 17.60 20.83
N LEU A 151 4.51 18.04 21.02
CA LEU A 151 5.14 18.20 22.33
C LEU A 151 4.38 19.20 23.20
N THR A 152 3.90 20.30 22.62
CA THR A 152 3.06 21.28 23.33
C THR A 152 1.76 20.66 23.82
N VAL A 153 1.07 19.87 22.98
CA VAL A 153 -0.17 19.18 23.39
C VAL A 153 0.13 18.11 24.44
N MET A 154 1.20 17.33 24.27
CA MET A 154 1.66 16.33 25.24
C MET A 154 1.91 16.98 26.61
N ALA A 155 2.61 18.11 26.64
CA ALA A 155 2.97 18.81 27.85
C ALA A 155 1.76 19.42 28.57
N ASN A 156 0.68 19.77 27.87
CA ASN A 156 -0.46 20.49 28.46
C ASN A 156 -1.74 19.65 28.58
N SER A 157 -1.81 18.48 27.95
CA SER A 157 -2.98 17.61 27.98
C SER A 157 -3.08 16.80 29.27
N SER A 158 -4.30 16.62 29.77
CA SER A 158 -4.62 15.67 30.84
C SER A 158 -4.73 14.22 30.35
N ASN A 159 -4.78 14.00 29.03
CA ASN A 159 -4.86 12.68 28.41
C ASN A 159 -4.09 12.63 27.06
N PRO A 160 -2.74 12.75 27.07
CA PRO A 160 -1.94 12.64 25.86
C PRO A 160 -1.94 11.23 25.25
N ALA A 161 -2.35 10.20 26.00
CA ALA A 161 -2.54 8.84 25.48
C ALA A 161 -3.65 8.77 24.41
N LEU A 162 -4.72 9.56 24.55
CA LEU A 162 -5.78 9.65 23.54
C LEU A 162 -5.26 10.24 22.22
N LEU A 163 -4.35 11.22 22.29
CA LEU A 163 -3.72 11.80 21.11
C LEU A 163 -2.98 10.72 20.30
N LEU A 164 -2.15 9.90 20.96
CA LEU A 164 -1.44 8.80 20.28
C LEU A 164 -2.39 7.82 19.58
N ARG A 165 -3.54 7.52 20.19
CA ARG A 165 -4.56 6.64 19.59
C ARG A 165 -5.24 7.26 18.38
N SER A 166 -5.31 8.60 18.31
CA SER A 166 -5.96 9.33 17.21
C SER A 166 -5.06 9.57 15.99
N LEU A 167 -3.76 9.28 16.09
CA LEU A 167 -2.78 9.55 15.02
C LEU A 167 -2.71 8.46 13.94
N VAL A 168 -3.54 7.41 14.05
CA VAL A 168 -3.66 6.39 13.00
C VAL A 168 -4.23 6.98 11.71
N PRO A 169 -3.97 6.37 10.53
CA PRO A 169 -4.60 6.80 9.28
C PRO A 169 -6.13 6.87 9.43
N PRO A 170 -6.76 8.03 9.17
CA PRO A 170 -8.18 8.25 9.43
C PRO A 170 -9.05 7.67 8.29
N HIS A 171 -8.93 6.36 8.07
CA HIS A 171 -9.61 5.67 6.98
C HIS A 171 -10.15 4.30 7.43
N PRO A 172 -11.41 3.93 7.12
CA PRO A 172 -12.01 2.67 7.58
C PRO A 172 -11.22 1.42 7.21
N ALA A 173 -10.56 1.43 6.05
CA ALA A 173 -9.71 0.32 5.62
C ALA A 173 -8.50 0.08 6.55
N TYR A 174 -8.01 1.10 7.27
CA TYR A 174 -6.97 0.91 8.28
C TYR A 174 -7.53 0.21 9.52
N ASP A 175 -8.72 0.63 9.99
CA ASP A 175 -9.41 -0.03 11.11
C ASP A 175 -9.70 -1.50 10.79
N ASP A 176 -10.06 -1.80 9.54
CA ASP A 176 -10.22 -3.16 9.05
C ASP A 176 -8.94 -3.98 9.17
N LEU A 177 -7.77 -3.40 8.84
CA LEU A 177 -6.48 -4.08 8.98
C LEU A 177 -6.12 -4.34 10.45
N VAL A 178 -6.46 -3.42 11.37
CA VAL A 178 -6.31 -3.64 12.81
C VAL A 178 -7.12 -4.86 13.25
N GLN A 179 -8.38 -4.97 12.80
CA GLN A 179 -9.22 -6.14 13.11
C GLN A 179 -8.69 -7.43 12.48
N ILE A 180 -8.27 -7.39 11.20
CA ILE A 180 -7.69 -8.55 10.54
C ILE A 180 -6.44 -9.03 11.29
N LEU A 181 -5.56 -8.12 11.71
CA LEU A 181 -4.35 -8.46 12.45
C LEU A 181 -4.70 -9.11 13.79
N ALA A 182 -5.68 -8.57 14.52
CA ALA A 182 -6.16 -9.14 15.78
C ALA A 182 -6.72 -10.56 15.58
N ASP A 183 -7.50 -10.78 14.53
CA ASP A 183 -8.07 -12.09 14.17
C ASP A 183 -6.99 -13.11 13.84
N LEU A 184 -6.03 -12.74 13.00
CA LEU A 184 -4.90 -13.61 12.65
C LEU A 184 -4.04 -13.95 13.86
N ARG A 185 -3.83 -13.02 14.79
CA ARG A 185 -3.11 -13.30 16.04
C ARG A 185 -3.86 -14.29 16.92
N ARG A 186 -5.19 -14.18 17.01
CA ARG A 186 -6.02 -15.18 17.71
C ARG A 186 -5.89 -16.55 17.04
N SER A 187 -5.93 -16.62 15.70
CA SER A 187 -5.70 -17.86 14.97
C SER A 187 -4.30 -18.44 15.23
N HIS A 188 -3.25 -17.62 15.18
CA HIS A 188 -1.88 -18.05 15.49
C HIS A 188 -1.76 -18.60 16.92
N ALA A 189 -2.30 -17.89 17.92
CA ALA A 189 -2.30 -18.33 19.32
C ALA A 189 -3.05 -19.65 19.55
N ASN A 190 -4.00 -19.99 18.67
CA ASN A 190 -4.77 -21.23 18.69
C ASN A 190 -4.13 -22.36 17.83
N GLY A 191 -2.86 -22.23 17.45
CA GLY A 191 -2.12 -23.25 16.70
C GLY A 191 -2.07 -23.03 15.18
N GLY A 192 -2.57 -21.89 14.69
CA GLY A 192 -2.54 -21.52 13.27
C GLY A 192 -3.57 -22.26 12.41
N TRP A 193 -3.39 -22.17 11.09
CA TRP A 193 -4.20 -22.94 10.13
C TRP A 193 -3.59 -24.33 9.93
N PRO A 194 -4.42 -25.38 9.73
CA PRO A 194 -3.92 -26.72 9.40
C PRO A 194 -3.01 -26.69 8.15
N SER A 195 -1.92 -27.47 8.16
CA SER A 195 -1.04 -27.55 6.99
C SER A 195 -1.76 -28.22 5.80
N PRO A 196 -1.76 -27.61 4.60
CA PRO A 196 -2.32 -28.23 3.40
C PRO A 196 -1.39 -29.29 2.78
N GLU A 197 -0.22 -29.57 3.36
CA GLU A 197 0.77 -30.53 2.85
C GLU A 197 0.22 -31.96 2.71
N ILE A 198 -0.89 -32.28 3.38
CA ILE A 198 -1.61 -33.54 3.20
C ILE A 198 -2.22 -33.63 1.77
N ILE A 199 -2.47 -32.51 1.09
CA ILE A 199 -3.04 -32.47 -0.27
C ILE A 199 -1.93 -32.68 -1.32
N SER A 200 -1.62 -33.94 -1.60
CA SER A 200 -0.55 -34.33 -2.51
C SER A 200 -0.96 -34.18 -3.98
N ARG A 201 -2.20 -34.54 -4.32
CA ARG A 201 -2.75 -34.51 -5.69
C ARG A 201 -3.73 -33.35 -5.91
N LYS A 202 -4.18 -33.19 -7.16
CA LYS A 202 -5.26 -32.28 -7.55
C LYS A 202 -6.58 -32.79 -6.95
N LEU A 203 -7.36 -31.90 -6.33
CA LEU A 203 -8.72 -32.21 -5.85
C LEU A 203 -9.78 -31.49 -6.68
N GLU A 204 -10.83 -32.23 -7.06
CA GLU A 204 -11.99 -31.72 -7.80
C GLU A 204 -13.26 -32.53 -7.48
N MET A 205 -14.41 -32.13 -8.05
CA MET A 205 -15.70 -32.74 -7.71
C MET A 205 -15.73 -34.26 -7.88
N GLY A 206 -16.41 -34.92 -6.94
CA GLY A 206 -16.59 -36.37 -6.89
C GLY A 206 -15.47 -37.13 -6.16
N MET A 207 -14.32 -36.50 -5.92
CA MET A 207 -13.22 -37.11 -5.17
C MET A 207 -13.57 -37.29 -3.68
N GLN A 208 -12.96 -38.29 -3.03
CA GLN A 208 -13.16 -38.65 -1.62
C GLN A 208 -11.83 -39.02 -0.96
N GLY A 209 -11.83 -39.15 0.37
CA GLY A 209 -10.70 -39.60 1.19
C GLY A 209 -10.10 -38.50 2.08
N ASP A 210 -9.05 -38.85 2.81
CA ASP A 210 -8.46 -38.02 3.88
C ASP A 210 -8.01 -36.62 3.42
N GLU A 211 -7.60 -36.48 2.15
CA GLU A 211 -7.21 -35.18 1.57
C GLU A 211 -8.43 -34.24 1.43
N VAL A 212 -9.62 -34.78 1.10
CA VAL A 212 -10.87 -34.00 1.02
C VAL A 212 -11.31 -33.57 2.41
N ASP A 213 -11.19 -34.45 3.40
CA ASP A 213 -11.48 -34.13 4.80
C ASP A 213 -10.51 -33.06 5.34
N SER A 214 -9.24 -33.14 4.96
CA SER A 214 -8.24 -32.14 5.33
C SER A 214 -8.51 -30.78 4.69
N LEU A 215 -8.94 -30.76 3.42
CA LEU A 215 -9.40 -29.55 2.73
C LEU A 215 -10.62 -28.93 3.44
N ARG A 216 -11.60 -29.74 3.87
CA ARG A 216 -12.76 -29.25 4.63
C ARG A 216 -12.33 -28.58 5.94
N ARG A 217 -11.47 -29.25 6.74
CA ARG A 217 -10.95 -28.67 8.00
C ARG A 217 -10.21 -27.36 7.76
N TYR A 218 -9.39 -27.29 6.71
CA TYR A 218 -8.69 -26.07 6.33
C TYR A 218 -9.68 -24.94 6.02
N LEU A 219 -10.65 -25.19 5.14
CA LEU A 219 -11.61 -24.16 4.72
C LEU A 219 -12.54 -23.71 5.84
N VAL A 220 -12.82 -24.56 6.83
CA VAL A 220 -13.49 -24.14 8.08
C VAL A 220 -12.59 -23.21 8.88
N SER A 221 -11.32 -23.56 9.07
CA SER A 221 -10.37 -22.76 9.85
C SER A 221 -10.10 -21.38 9.25
N THR A 222 -10.27 -21.25 7.93
CA THR A 222 -10.12 -19.99 7.20
C THR A 222 -11.44 -19.26 6.94
N GLY A 223 -12.57 -19.79 7.42
CA GLY A 223 -13.89 -19.18 7.29
C GLY A 223 -14.53 -19.30 5.88
N ASP A 224 -13.97 -20.11 4.99
CA ASP A 224 -14.49 -20.33 3.64
C ASP A 224 -15.61 -21.38 3.59
N LEU A 225 -15.68 -22.26 4.58
CA LEU A 225 -16.70 -23.31 4.72
C LEU A 225 -17.36 -23.20 6.10
N ALA A 226 -18.69 -23.26 6.14
CA ALA A 226 -19.44 -23.28 7.39
C ALA A 226 -19.16 -24.58 8.16
N VAL A 227 -19.14 -24.51 9.49
CA VAL A 227 -18.90 -25.68 10.37
C VAL A 227 -19.93 -26.78 10.10
N ASP A 228 -21.20 -26.41 9.88
CA ASP A 228 -22.29 -27.36 9.60
C ASP A 228 -22.09 -28.12 8.28
N ASP A 229 -21.37 -27.52 7.32
CA ASP A 229 -21.03 -28.12 6.03
C ASP A 229 -19.71 -28.92 6.07
N ALA A 230 -19.07 -29.01 7.24
CA ALA A 230 -17.78 -29.65 7.42
C ALA A 230 -17.86 -31.17 7.67
N ALA A 231 -19.04 -31.78 7.49
CA ALA A 231 -19.23 -33.22 7.68
C ALA A 231 -18.17 -34.02 6.91
N LEU A 232 -17.29 -34.67 7.68
CA LEU A 232 -16.18 -35.48 7.18
C LEU A 232 -16.73 -36.71 6.44
N THR A 233 -15.92 -37.35 5.59
CA THR A 233 -16.27 -38.49 4.72
C THR A 233 -17.23 -38.18 3.57
N ARG A 234 -17.71 -36.94 3.44
CA ARG A 234 -18.45 -36.50 2.25
C ARG A 234 -17.51 -36.35 1.05
N PRO A 235 -17.97 -36.69 -0.17
CA PRO A 235 -17.22 -36.37 -1.37
C PRO A 235 -17.00 -34.86 -1.50
N TYR A 236 -16.06 -34.50 -2.37
CA TYR A 236 -15.91 -33.16 -2.90
C TYR A 236 -17.18 -32.83 -3.68
N ASP A 237 -18.12 -32.18 -2.99
CA ASP A 237 -19.46 -31.87 -3.47
C ASP A 237 -19.58 -30.40 -3.87
N ALA A 238 -20.79 -30.00 -4.25
CA ALA A 238 -21.06 -28.63 -4.69
C ALA A 238 -20.77 -27.59 -3.59
N SER A 239 -21.03 -27.90 -2.32
CA SER A 239 -20.74 -27.00 -1.19
C SER A 239 -19.22 -26.81 -1.04
N LEU A 240 -18.44 -27.90 -1.07
CA LEU A 240 -16.97 -27.79 -1.01
C LEU A 240 -16.40 -27.05 -2.22
N LYS A 241 -16.93 -27.30 -3.43
CA LYS A 241 -16.53 -26.55 -4.63
C LYS A 241 -16.75 -25.06 -4.45
N GLN A 242 -17.90 -24.64 -3.93
CA GLN A 242 -18.18 -23.23 -3.67
C GLN A 242 -17.25 -22.64 -2.62
N ALA A 243 -16.91 -23.38 -1.57
CA ALA A 243 -15.92 -22.94 -0.57
C ALA A 243 -14.53 -22.75 -1.18
N VAL A 244 -14.07 -23.65 -2.04
CA VAL A 244 -12.82 -23.48 -2.78
C VAL A 244 -12.89 -22.28 -3.73
N GLN A 245 -14.02 -22.06 -4.39
CA GLN A 245 -14.21 -20.88 -5.24
C GLN A 245 -14.20 -19.57 -4.44
N ARG A 246 -14.75 -19.55 -3.23
CA ARG A 246 -14.64 -18.41 -2.30
C ARG A 246 -13.19 -18.15 -1.92
N PHE A 247 -12.45 -19.19 -1.54
CA PHE A 247 -11.02 -19.12 -1.26
C PHE A 247 -10.25 -18.56 -2.47
N GLN A 248 -10.42 -19.14 -3.65
CA GLN A 248 -9.76 -18.69 -4.88
C GLN A 248 -10.06 -17.22 -5.17
N THR A 249 -11.32 -16.81 -5.08
CA THR A 249 -11.73 -15.43 -5.32
C THR A 249 -11.05 -14.47 -4.34
N ARG A 250 -11.06 -14.78 -3.04
CA ARG A 250 -10.45 -13.90 -2.03
C ARG A 250 -8.92 -13.87 -2.07
N HIS A 251 -8.29 -14.79 -2.79
CA HIS A 251 -6.84 -14.81 -3.06
C HIS A 251 -6.47 -14.34 -4.47
N GLY A 252 -7.44 -13.84 -5.27
CA GLY A 252 -7.19 -13.33 -6.62
C GLY A 252 -6.85 -14.41 -7.65
N LEU A 253 -7.29 -15.65 -7.43
CA LEU A 253 -7.06 -16.80 -8.30
C LEU A 253 -8.23 -17.04 -9.26
N ASP A 254 -8.01 -17.86 -10.29
CA ASP A 254 -9.08 -18.35 -11.16
C ASP A 254 -10.10 -19.17 -10.34
N ARG A 255 -11.39 -18.87 -10.54
CA ARG A 255 -12.51 -19.43 -9.76
C ARG A 255 -13.05 -20.74 -10.34
N ASP A 256 -12.17 -21.69 -10.61
CA ASP A 256 -12.53 -22.99 -11.22
C ASP A 256 -13.07 -24.01 -10.20
N GLY A 257 -12.83 -23.79 -8.91
CA GLY A 257 -13.20 -24.69 -7.82
C GLY A 257 -12.34 -25.96 -7.79
N ILE A 258 -11.13 -25.91 -8.34
CA ILE A 258 -10.15 -26.99 -8.37
C ILE A 258 -8.97 -26.64 -7.45
N VAL A 259 -8.58 -27.58 -6.59
CA VAL A 259 -7.37 -27.44 -5.78
C VAL A 259 -6.16 -27.94 -6.57
N GLY A 260 -5.70 -27.11 -7.50
CA GLY A 260 -4.47 -27.32 -8.28
C GLY A 260 -3.23 -26.70 -7.62
N PRO A 261 -2.05 -26.77 -8.27
CA PRO A 261 -0.79 -26.28 -7.70
C PRO A 261 -0.83 -24.83 -7.21
N VAL A 262 -1.51 -23.94 -7.94
CA VAL A 262 -1.63 -22.51 -7.58
C VAL A 262 -2.50 -22.34 -6.33
N THR A 263 -3.67 -22.98 -6.28
CA THR A 263 -4.52 -22.96 -5.07
C THR A 263 -3.77 -23.53 -3.86
N LYS A 264 -3.02 -24.64 -4.04
CA LYS A 264 -2.21 -25.23 -2.97
C LYS A 264 -1.12 -24.29 -2.46
N ALA A 265 -0.43 -23.60 -3.36
CA ALA A 265 0.58 -22.60 -2.98
C ALA A 265 -0.04 -21.47 -2.16
N ALA A 266 -1.22 -20.99 -2.53
CA ALA A 266 -1.94 -19.96 -1.76
C ALA A 266 -2.39 -20.45 -0.37
N MET A 267 -2.78 -21.74 -0.25
CA MET A 267 -3.13 -22.38 1.02
C MET A 267 -1.90 -22.59 1.92
N ALA A 268 -0.71 -22.79 1.33
CA ALA A 268 0.52 -23.02 2.08
C ALA A 268 1.07 -21.76 2.76
N VAL A 269 0.50 -20.58 2.47
CA VAL A 269 0.89 -19.33 3.13
C VAL A 269 0.42 -19.34 4.58
N SER A 270 1.38 -19.36 5.51
CA SER A 270 1.11 -19.43 6.95
C SER A 270 0.41 -18.19 7.50
N VAL A 271 -0.23 -18.35 8.67
CA VAL A 271 -0.82 -17.23 9.43
C VAL A 271 0.22 -16.14 9.72
N ASP A 272 1.46 -16.52 10.07
CA ASP A 272 2.56 -15.55 10.30
C ASP A 272 2.87 -14.71 9.06
N THR A 273 2.91 -15.36 7.90
CA THR A 273 3.13 -14.66 6.63
C THR A 273 1.98 -13.70 6.34
N ARG A 274 0.73 -14.09 6.64
CA ARG A 274 -0.44 -13.20 6.49
C ARG A 274 -0.43 -12.04 7.50
N MET A 275 0.01 -12.26 8.74
CA MET A 275 0.19 -11.18 9.73
C MET A 275 1.22 -10.17 9.24
N ALA A 276 2.38 -10.64 8.74
CA ALA A 276 3.39 -9.77 8.16
C ALA A 276 2.84 -9.00 6.94
N GLN A 277 2.05 -9.66 6.10
CA GLN A 277 1.37 -9.02 4.97
C GLN A 277 0.43 -7.90 5.42
N VAL A 278 -0.35 -8.11 6.49
CA VAL A 278 -1.23 -7.08 7.07
C VAL A 278 -0.40 -5.91 7.60
N VAL A 279 0.68 -6.17 8.34
CA VAL A 279 1.59 -5.12 8.85
C VAL A 279 2.16 -4.26 7.72
N ALA A 280 2.56 -4.88 6.61
CA ALA A 280 3.03 -4.13 5.43
C ALA A 280 1.93 -3.22 4.84
N ASN A 281 0.66 -3.66 4.85
CA ASN A 281 -0.46 -2.85 4.37
C ASN A 281 -0.83 -1.72 5.34
N MET A 282 -0.74 -1.97 6.66
CA MET A 282 -0.93 -0.93 7.68
C MET A 282 0.11 0.18 7.50
N GLU A 283 1.37 -0.20 7.26
CA GLU A 283 2.44 0.75 6.98
C GLU A 283 2.17 1.58 5.72
N ARG A 284 1.70 0.96 4.63
CA ARG A 284 1.31 1.69 3.41
C ARG A 284 0.19 2.70 3.62
N TRP A 285 -0.77 2.39 4.48
CA TRP A 285 -1.83 3.34 4.83
C TRP A 285 -1.31 4.58 5.54
N ARG A 286 -0.18 4.49 6.26
CA ARG A 286 0.47 5.65 6.88
C ARG A 286 1.17 6.56 5.88
N TRP A 287 1.53 6.04 4.71
CA TRP A 287 2.09 6.85 3.63
C TRP A 287 1.02 7.60 2.82
N MET A 288 -0.25 7.21 2.97
CA MET A 288 -1.35 7.81 2.20
C MET A 288 -1.70 9.21 2.73
N PRO A 289 -2.19 10.12 1.87
CA PRO A 289 -2.79 11.37 2.32
C PRO A 289 -3.93 11.11 3.31
N GLN A 290 -4.02 11.94 4.36
CA GLN A 290 -5.11 11.85 5.34
C GLN A 290 -6.51 12.06 4.72
N GLN A 291 -6.56 12.75 3.58
CA GLN A 291 -7.78 12.94 2.80
C GLN A 291 -7.49 12.56 1.34
N LEU A 292 -8.24 11.57 0.83
CA LEU A 292 -8.14 11.13 -0.57
C LEU A 292 -8.96 12.02 -1.53
N GLY A 293 -9.78 12.92 -0.99
CA GLY A 293 -10.70 13.79 -1.73
C GLY A 293 -12.11 13.20 -1.84
N GLU A 294 -13.12 14.07 -1.95
CA GLU A 294 -14.54 13.66 -2.00
C GLU A 294 -14.86 12.80 -3.23
N LYS A 295 -14.29 13.15 -4.39
CA LYS A 295 -14.34 12.35 -5.62
C LYS A 295 -12.93 12.03 -6.04
N HIS A 296 -12.56 10.75 -6.04
CA HIS A 296 -11.21 10.31 -6.36
C HIS A 296 -11.21 8.93 -7.01
N ILE A 297 -10.08 8.57 -7.63
CA ILE A 297 -9.84 7.27 -8.23
C ILE A 297 -8.75 6.56 -7.45
N VAL A 298 -8.94 5.28 -7.13
CA VAL A 298 -7.90 4.42 -6.58
C VAL A 298 -7.58 3.34 -7.60
N VAL A 299 -6.31 3.20 -7.96
CA VAL A 299 -5.81 2.11 -8.81
C VAL A 299 -5.00 1.18 -7.91
N ASN A 300 -5.55 0.04 -7.52
CA ASN A 300 -4.81 -0.95 -6.77
C ASN A 300 -4.09 -1.89 -7.74
N ALA A 301 -2.77 -1.70 -7.87
CA ALA A 301 -1.95 -2.47 -8.79
C ALA A 301 -1.84 -3.95 -8.40
N ALA A 302 -1.92 -4.28 -7.11
CA ALA A 302 -1.89 -5.67 -6.64
C ALA A 302 -3.20 -6.43 -6.93
N ASP A 303 -4.33 -5.72 -6.96
CA ASP A 303 -5.65 -6.29 -7.27
C ASP A 303 -6.01 -6.19 -8.77
N PHE A 304 -5.18 -5.48 -9.55
CA PHE A 304 -5.48 -5.17 -10.95
C PHE A 304 -6.86 -4.53 -11.12
N SER A 305 -7.22 -3.60 -10.22
CA SER A 305 -8.50 -2.90 -10.23
C SER A 305 -8.32 -1.38 -10.13
N LEU A 306 -9.32 -0.67 -10.67
CA LEU A 306 -9.52 0.76 -10.52
C LEU A 306 -10.91 0.96 -9.94
N THR A 307 -11.02 1.71 -8.85
CA THR A 307 -12.29 2.13 -8.26
C THR A 307 -12.46 3.63 -8.38
N LEU A 308 -13.67 4.06 -8.71
CA LEU A 308 -14.09 5.46 -8.58
C LEU A 308 -14.89 5.59 -7.30
N VAL A 309 -14.48 6.53 -6.45
CA VAL A 309 -15.10 6.81 -5.16
C VAL A 309 -15.72 8.21 -5.21
N GLU A 310 -16.95 8.34 -4.72
CA GLU A 310 -17.64 9.62 -4.52
C GLU A 310 -18.27 9.60 -3.12
N GLU A 311 -18.00 10.63 -2.31
CA GLU A 311 -18.54 10.78 -0.95
C GLU A 311 -18.28 9.57 -0.03
N GLY A 312 -17.11 8.94 -0.19
CA GLY A 312 -16.70 7.75 0.56
C GLY A 312 -17.24 6.42 0.01
N GLU A 313 -18.12 6.45 -0.99
CA GLU A 313 -18.70 5.24 -1.59
C GLU A 313 -18.06 4.89 -2.93
N VAL A 314 -17.73 3.61 -3.13
CA VAL A 314 -17.32 3.10 -4.44
C VAL A 314 -18.53 3.12 -5.38
N VAL A 315 -18.51 4.00 -6.38
CA VAL A 315 -19.59 4.19 -7.37
C VAL A 315 -19.38 3.42 -8.67
N ASP A 316 -18.15 3.00 -8.96
CA ASP A 316 -17.83 2.17 -10.13
C ASP A 316 -16.47 1.46 -9.95
N THR A 317 -16.30 0.30 -10.59
CA THR A 317 -15.07 -0.50 -10.53
C THR A 317 -14.71 -1.05 -11.92
N PHE A 318 -13.43 -1.01 -12.27
CA PHE A 318 -12.90 -1.39 -13.57
C PHE A 318 -11.72 -2.34 -13.40
N PRO A 319 -11.68 -3.46 -14.13
CA PRO A 319 -10.45 -4.23 -14.29
C PRO A 319 -9.38 -3.37 -14.98
N VAL A 320 -8.14 -3.44 -14.48
CA VAL A 320 -6.98 -2.82 -15.12
C VAL A 320 -5.91 -3.85 -15.48
N ILE A 321 -5.01 -3.44 -16.37
CA ILE A 321 -3.72 -4.11 -16.64
C ILE A 321 -2.62 -3.14 -16.21
N VAL A 322 -1.64 -3.65 -15.47
CA VAL A 322 -0.51 -2.89 -14.94
C VAL A 322 0.81 -3.40 -15.50
N GLY A 323 1.91 -2.75 -15.11
CA GLY A 323 3.26 -3.05 -15.52
C GLY A 323 3.68 -4.49 -15.26
N GLN A 324 4.55 -5.04 -16.10
CA GLN A 324 5.25 -6.29 -15.83
C GLN A 324 6.21 -6.14 -14.64
N PRO A 325 6.65 -7.22 -13.97
CA PRO A 325 7.58 -7.14 -12.84
C PRO A 325 8.91 -6.41 -13.13
N PHE A 326 9.37 -6.38 -14.38
CA PHE A 326 10.57 -5.65 -14.82
C PHE A 326 10.26 -4.26 -15.42
N HIS A 327 8.98 -3.92 -15.57
CA HIS A 327 8.48 -2.60 -15.97
C HIS A 327 7.31 -2.21 -15.06
N ARG A 328 7.59 -2.18 -13.75
CA ARG A 328 6.58 -2.04 -12.70
C ARG A 328 5.81 -0.75 -12.85
N THR A 329 4.52 -0.77 -12.53
CA THR A 329 3.77 0.48 -12.37
C THR A 329 4.25 1.16 -11.07
N PRO A 330 4.68 2.44 -11.12
CA PRO A 330 5.08 3.20 -9.94
C PRO A 330 3.86 3.64 -9.12
N MET A 331 4.04 3.79 -7.81
CA MET A 331 2.98 4.17 -6.87
C MET A 331 3.13 5.62 -6.47
N PHE A 332 2.02 6.37 -6.48
CA PHE A 332 2.00 7.79 -6.16
C PHE A 332 0.55 8.29 -6.12
N SER A 333 0.38 9.53 -5.63
CA SER A 333 -0.89 10.27 -5.72
C SER A 333 -0.73 11.52 -6.58
N ARG A 334 -1.52 11.67 -7.63
CA ARG A 334 -1.54 12.86 -8.51
C ARG A 334 -2.94 13.13 -9.02
N GLU A 335 -3.16 14.34 -9.52
CA GLU A 335 -4.47 14.74 -10.03
C GLU A 335 -4.60 14.45 -11.53
N MET A 336 -5.71 13.86 -11.93
CA MET A 336 -6.15 13.82 -13.32
C MET A 336 -6.65 15.20 -13.72
N THR A 337 -6.11 15.76 -14.79
CA THR A 337 -6.40 17.14 -15.22
C THR A 337 -7.17 17.20 -16.54
N TYR A 338 -6.98 16.22 -17.43
CA TYR A 338 -7.67 16.15 -18.71
C TYR A 338 -7.67 14.72 -19.26
N LEU A 339 -8.48 14.50 -20.28
CA LEU A 339 -8.48 13.29 -21.09
C LEU A 339 -8.28 13.62 -22.57
N VAL A 340 -7.70 12.70 -23.31
CA VAL A 340 -7.44 12.81 -24.75
C VAL A 340 -8.21 11.71 -25.46
N LEU A 341 -9.15 12.11 -26.31
CA LEU A 341 -9.89 11.25 -27.21
C LEU A 341 -9.08 11.07 -28.50
N ASN A 342 -9.06 9.85 -29.02
CA ASN A 342 -8.27 9.44 -30.19
C ASN A 342 -6.80 9.92 -30.06
N PRO A 343 -6.06 9.47 -29.02
CA PRO A 343 -4.69 9.91 -28.78
C PRO A 343 -3.74 9.47 -29.90
N TYR A 344 -2.77 10.32 -30.25
CA TYR A 344 -1.51 9.83 -30.79
C TYR A 344 -0.78 9.05 -29.69
N TRP A 345 -0.11 7.95 -30.07
CA TRP A 345 0.85 7.31 -29.19
C TRP A 345 2.27 7.71 -29.57
N ASN A 346 2.83 8.68 -28.86
CA ASN A 346 4.26 8.96 -28.96
C ASN A 346 5.02 7.82 -28.27
N VAL A 347 5.70 6.99 -29.07
CA VAL A 347 6.35 5.78 -28.58
C VAL A 347 7.59 6.19 -27.78
N PRO A 348 7.75 5.76 -26.51
CA PRO A 348 8.97 6.01 -25.76
C PRO A 348 10.21 5.51 -26.51
N TYR A 349 11.31 6.25 -26.43
CA TYR A 349 12.56 5.92 -27.14
C TYR A 349 12.99 4.46 -26.92
N SER A 350 12.89 3.96 -25.68
CA SER A 350 13.24 2.58 -25.35
C SER A 350 12.42 1.57 -26.18
N ILE A 351 11.10 1.73 -26.24
CA ILE A 351 10.21 0.84 -27.00
C ILE A 351 10.44 1.00 -28.52
N ALA A 352 10.63 2.24 -28.99
CA ALA A 352 10.88 2.51 -30.40
C ALA A 352 12.18 1.84 -30.88
N SER A 353 13.26 1.99 -30.11
CA SER A 353 14.58 1.46 -30.44
C SER A 353 14.74 -0.04 -30.19
N SER A 354 14.06 -0.63 -29.19
CA SER A 354 14.21 -2.05 -28.86
C SER A 354 13.19 -2.96 -29.52
N GLU A 355 11.94 -2.52 -29.67
CA GLU A 355 10.85 -3.36 -30.17
C GLU A 355 10.40 -2.97 -31.57
N ILE A 356 10.12 -1.69 -31.80
CA ILE A 356 9.55 -1.24 -33.08
C ILE A 356 10.60 -1.36 -34.19
N LEU A 357 11.85 -0.95 -33.92
CA LEU A 357 12.97 -1.15 -34.84
C LEU A 357 13.13 -2.63 -35.22
N ALA A 358 13.12 -3.54 -34.24
CA ALA A 358 13.28 -4.97 -34.49
C ALA A 358 12.15 -5.53 -35.37
N LYS A 359 10.90 -5.10 -35.15
CA LYS A 359 9.76 -5.50 -35.98
C LYS A 359 9.86 -4.94 -37.40
N GLN A 360 10.28 -3.69 -37.55
CA GLN A 360 10.48 -3.06 -38.86
C GLN A 360 11.65 -3.68 -39.64
N GLN A 361 12.72 -4.11 -38.96
CA GLN A 361 13.83 -4.84 -39.59
C GLN A 361 13.40 -6.25 -40.06
N GLN A 362 12.49 -6.89 -39.32
CA GLN A 362 11.94 -8.20 -39.70
C GLN A 362 10.88 -8.10 -40.81
N ASP A 363 10.07 -7.04 -40.80
CA ASP A 363 9.01 -6.77 -41.76
C ASP A 363 9.07 -5.30 -42.20
N PRO A 364 9.57 -4.99 -43.41
CA PRO A 364 9.68 -3.62 -43.92
C PRO A 364 8.34 -2.88 -44.05
N LEU A 365 7.19 -3.57 -44.00
CA LEU A 365 5.86 -2.96 -44.05
C LEU A 365 5.25 -2.75 -42.66
N TYR A 366 5.96 -3.12 -41.58
CA TYR A 366 5.42 -3.11 -40.22
C TYR A 366 4.88 -1.74 -39.81
N LEU A 367 5.68 -0.68 -39.98
CA LEU A 367 5.29 0.68 -39.57
C LEU A 367 4.04 1.17 -40.31
N GLU A 368 3.97 0.97 -41.62
CA GLU A 368 2.83 1.34 -42.46
C GLU A 368 1.58 0.55 -42.05
N ALA A 369 1.69 -0.78 -41.96
CA ALA A 369 0.61 -1.68 -41.60
C ALA A 369 0.02 -1.39 -40.20
N HIS A 370 0.82 -0.80 -39.30
CA HIS A 370 0.40 -0.46 -37.94
C HIS A 370 0.15 1.04 -37.73
N ASN A 371 0.08 1.83 -38.82
CA ASN A 371 -0.28 3.24 -38.82
C ASN A 371 0.68 4.14 -38.02
N PHE A 372 1.98 3.82 -38.05
CA PHE A 372 3.03 4.63 -37.47
C PHE A 372 3.50 5.74 -38.42
N GLU A 373 3.92 6.86 -37.84
CA GLU A 373 4.70 7.91 -38.49
C GLU A 373 6.09 7.95 -37.88
N VAL A 374 7.08 8.13 -38.75
CA VAL A 374 8.48 8.33 -38.38
C VAL A 374 8.78 9.81 -38.53
N LEU A 375 9.41 10.38 -37.52
CA LEU A 375 9.77 11.79 -37.46
C LEU A 375 11.29 11.90 -37.25
N ASP A 376 11.92 12.87 -37.91
CA ASP A 376 13.31 13.22 -37.64
C ASP A 376 13.47 14.03 -36.34
N ARG A 377 14.66 14.58 -36.11
CA ARG A 377 14.95 15.41 -34.92
C ARG A 377 14.26 16.77 -34.96
N GLU A 378 13.88 17.23 -36.15
CA GLU A 378 13.16 18.48 -36.38
C GLU A 378 11.64 18.27 -36.47
N GLU A 379 11.14 17.09 -36.04
CA GLU A 379 9.73 16.68 -36.10
C GLU A 379 9.11 16.66 -37.50
N ARG A 380 9.92 16.51 -38.55
CA ARG A 380 9.43 16.34 -39.92
C ARG A 380 9.15 14.87 -40.21
N VAL A 381 8.05 14.61 -40.91
CA VAL A 381 7.68 13.26 -41.33
C VAL A 381 8.70 12.72 -42.32
N VAL A 382 9.24 11.54 -42.02
CA VAL A 382 10.17 10.78 -42.85
C VAL A 382 9.41 9.60 -43.44
N ASP A 383 9.56 9.38 -44.76
CA ASP A 383 9.05 8.18 -45.41
C ASP A 383 9.85 6.95 -44.97
N PRO A 384 9.24 5.97 -44.28
CA PRO A 384 9.92 4.76 -43.85
C PRO A 384 10.55 3.96 -44.98
N ALA A 385 10.01 4.02 -46.20
CA ALA A 385 10.53 3.27 -47.35
C ALA A 385 11.91 3.78 -47.82
N GLY A 386 12.25 5.04 -47.52
CA GLY A 386 13.54 5.65 -47.86
C GLY A 386 14.66 5.41 -46.83
N VAL A 387 14.37 4.71 -45.74
CA VAL A 387 15.31 4.48 -44.63
C VAL A 387 15.90 3.07 -44.69
N ASP A 388 17.24 2.97 -44.61
CA ASP A 388 17.91 1.68 -44.41
C ASP A 388 17.81 1.25 -42.93
N TRP A 389 16.71 0.58 -42.59
CA TRP A 389 16.43 0.12 -41.23
C TRP A 389 17.45 -0.91 -40.71
N ASN A 390 18.06 -1.70 -41.60
CA ASN A 390 19.02 -2.75 -41.21
C ASN A 390 20.40 -2.17 -40.83
N ALA A 391 20.71 -0.96 -41.27
CA ALA A 391 21.90 -0.23 -40.85
C ALA A 391 21.75 0.44 -39.46
N ILE A 392 20.54 0.54 -38.93
CA ILE A 392 20.26 1.24 -37.66
C ILE A 392 20.44 0.30 -36.48
N ARG A 393 21.24 0.74 -35.51
CA ARG A 393 21.40 0.07 -34.21
C ARG A 393 20.46 0.69 -33.17
N SER A 394 19.99 -0.12 -32.23
CA SER A 394 19.07 0.31 -31.17
C SER A 394 19.63 1.42 -30.27
N ASP A 395 20.94 1.40 -29.98
CA ASP A 395 21.62 2.43 -29.19
C ASP A 395 21.87 3.74 -29.96
N GLN A 396 21.57 3.76 -31.27
CA GLN A 396 21.76 4.90 -32.16
C GLN A 396 20.49 5.22 -32.96
N PHE A 397 19.31 4.92 -32.41
CA PHE A 397 18.03 5.12 -33.09
C PHE A 397 17.78 6.63 -33.30
N PRO A 398 17.76 7.13 -34.55
CA PRO A 398 17.81 8.58 -34.80
C PRO A 398 16.43 9.25 -34.91
N PHE A 399 15.36 8.48 -34.81
CA PHE A 399 14.00 8.92 -35.12
C PHE A 399 13.10 8.98 -33.88
N HIS A 400 12.03 9.77 -33.98
CA HIS A 400 10.86 9.67 -33.11
C HIS A 400 9.77 8.91 -33.84
N VAL A 401 9.11 7.98 -33.15
CA VAL A 401 8.01 7.20 -33.74
C VAL A 401 6.73 7.53 -33.00
N ARG A 402 5.66 7.82 -33.73
CA ARG A 402 4.32 7.98 -33.16
C ARG A 402 3.29 7.15 -33.90
N GLN A 403 2.38 6.51 -33.18
CA GLN A 403 1.23 5.85 -33.78
C GLN A 403 0.08 6.83 -33.93
N LYS A 404 -0.49 6.93 -35.13
CA LYS A 404 -1.65 7.77 -35.40
C LYS A 404 -2.91 7.22 -34.69
N PRO A 405 -3.92 8.05 -34.44
CA PRO A 405 -5.19 7.58 -33.91
C PRO A 405 -5.85 6.53 -34.82
N GLY A 406 -6.52 5.54 -34.24
CA GLY A 406 -7.19 4.47 -34.97
C GLY A 406 -7.46 3.22 -34.12
N GLY A 407 -8.22 2.26 -34.64
CA GLY A 407 -8.62 1.06 -33.89
C GLY A 407 -7.46 0.16 -33.45
N GLY A 408 -6.32 0.21 -34.14
CA GLY A 408 -5.09 -0.51 -33.79
C GLY A 408 -4.12 0.27 -32.89
N ASN A 409 -4.48 1.49 -32.46
CA ASN A 409 -3.59 2.31 -31.63
C ASN A 409 -3.37 1.66 -30.26
N ALA A 410 -2.11 1.54 -29.80
CA ALA A 410 -1.78 0.87 -28.54
C ALA A 410 -2.35 1.57 -27.29
N LEU A 411 -2.65 2.87 -27.38
CA LEU A 411 -3.35 3.63 -26.35
C LEU A 411 -4.88 3.55 -26.46
N GLY A 412 -5.40 2.82 -27.45
CA GLY A 412 -6.81 2.76 -27.79
C GLY A 412 -7.37 4.15 -28.12
N GLN A 413 -8.62 4.41 -27.74
CA GLN A 413 -9.33 5.64 -28.12
C GLN A 413 -9.41 6.70 -27.01
N ILE A 414 -9.01 6.38 -25.78
CA ILE A 414 -9.09 7.32 -24.65
C ILE A 414 -7.84 7.20 -23.78
N LYS A 415 -7.23 8.34 -23.46
CA LYS A 415 -6.12 8.48 -22.52
C LYS A 415 -6.51 9.46 -21.42
N PHE A 416 -6.30 9.12 -20.16
CA PHE A 416 -6.53 9.99 -19.01
C PHE A 416 -5.20 10.47 -18.44
N MET A 417 -5.05 11.78 -18.34
CA MET A 417 -3.78 12.43 -18.05
C MET A 417 -3.71 12.90 -16.61
N LEU A 418 -2.68 12.41 -15.91
CA LEU A 418 -2.29 12.77 -14.56
C LEU A 418 -0.81 13.18 -14.58
N PRO A 419 -0.45 14.46 -14.71
CA PRO A 419 0.95 14.88 -14.81
C PRO A 419 1.82 14.36 -13.65
N ASN A 420 2.95 13.70 -13.96
CA ASN A 420 3.85 13.08 -12.97
C ASN A 420 5.26 12.84 -13.53
N LYS A 421 6.24 12.60 -12.63
CA LYS A 421 7.65 12.36 -12.98
C LYS A 421 7.92 11.04 -13.71
N TYR A 422 6.97 10.10 -13.68
CA TYR A 422 7.10 8.76 -14.25
C TYR A 422 6.55 8.63 -15.68
N SER A 423 5.92 9.69 -16.21
CA SER A 423 5.20 9.64 -17.50
C SER A 423 4.11 8.55 -17.57
N VAL A 424 3.54 8.16 -16.41
CA VAL A 424 2.48 7.14 -16.33
C VAL A 424 1.10 7.77 -16.51
N TYR A 425 0.21 7.08 -17.20
CA TYR A 425 -1.17 7.50 -17.39
C TYR A 425 -2.13 6.31 -17.43
N LEU A 426 -3.44 6.59 -17.34
CA LEU A 426 -4.48 5.58 -17.55
C LEU A 426 -4.91 5.63 -19.02
N HIS A 427 -5.12 4.51 -19.69
CA HIS A 427 -5.51 4.53 -21.10
C HIS A 427 -6.28 3.30 -21.55
N ASP A 428 -6.86 3.38 -22.74
CA ASP A 428 -7.51 2.29 -23.45
C ASP A 428 -6.50 1.30 -24.06
N THR A 429 -6.95 0.18 -24.63
CA THR A 429 -6.09 -0.78 -25.32
C THR A 429 -6.90 -1.64 -26.29
N PRO A 430 -6.39 -1.96 -27.49
CA PRO A 430 -7.04 -2.90 -28.39
C PRO A 430 -7.01 -4.34 -27.84
N ALA A 431 -6.04 -4.68 -26.99
CA ALA A 431 -5.87 -6.00 -26.39
C ALA A 431 -6.87 -6.29 -25.24
N LYS A 432 -8.18 -6.25 -25.52
CA LYS A 432 -9.25 -6.44 -24.52
C LYS A 432 -9.31 -7.85 -23.92
N SER A 433 -8.85 -8.86 -24.65
CA SER A 433 -8.84 -10.26 -24.17
C SER A 433 -7.95 -10.47 -22.94
N LEU A 434 -6.95 -9.61 -22.70
CA LEU A 434 -6.05 -9.74 -21.55
C LEU A 434 -6.73 -9.45 -20.20
N PHE A 435 -7.88 -8.77 -20.21
CA PHE A 435 -8.61 -8.47 -18.97
C PHE A 435 -9.35 -9.68 -18.37
N SER A 436 -9.48 -10.79 -19.11
CA SER A 436 -10.04 -12.04 -18.58
C SER A 436 -9.05 -12.86 -17.74
N ARG A 437 -7.76 -12.49 -17.75
CA ARG A 437 -6.73 -13.16 -16.94
C ARG A 437 -6.85 -12.74 -15.48
N ALA A 438 -6.65 -13.67 -14.54
CA ALA A 438 -6.53 -13.34 -13.12
C ALA A 438 -5.32 -12.43 -12.86
N ARG A 439 -4.13 -12.80 -13.37
CA ARG A 439 -2.92 -11.97 -13.30
C ARG A 439 -2.82 -11.05 -14.51
N ARG A 440 -2.82 -9.73 -14.30
CA ARG A 440 -2.87 -8.71 -15.37
C ARG A 440 -1.68 -7.76 -15.37
N ALA A 441 -0.48 -8.29 -15.14
CA ALA A 441 0.80 -7.56 -15.26
C ALA A 441 1.40 -7.74 -16.67
N PHE A 442 0.92 -6.95 -17.64
CA PHE A 442 1.29 -7.10 -19.07
C PHE A 442 1.74 -5.79 -19.76
N SER A 443 1.77 -4.66 -19.05
CA SER A 443 2.15 -3.37 -19.65
C SER A 443 3.62 -3.02 -19.40
N HIS A 444 4.07 -1.93 -20.03
CA HIS A 444 5.38 -1.30 -19.82
C HIS A 444 5.33 -0.20 -18.73
N GLY A 445 4.44 -0.34 -17.73
CA GLY A 445 4.34 0.57 -16.57
C GLY A 445 3.06 1.42 -16.52
N CYS A 446 2.48 1.79 -17.68
CA CYS A 446 1.19 2.48 -17.74
C CYS A 446 0.01 1.57 -17.37
N VAL A 447 -1.14 2.16 -17.03
CA VAL A 447 -2.33 1.42 -16.60
C VAL A 447 -3.36 1.37 -17.72
N ARG A 448 -3.72 0.17 -18.18
CA ARG A 448 -4.78 0.00 -19.19
C ARG A 448 -6.11 -0.26 -18.51
N VAL A 449 -7.17 0.40 -18.94
CA VAL A 449 -8.53 0.30 -18.36
C VAL A 449 -9.44 -0.50 -19.29
N PHE A 450 -10.21 -1.44 -18.75
CA PHE A 450 -11.07 -2.33 -19.54
C PHE A 450 -12.16 -1.56 -20.31
N ASP A 451 -12.86 -0.65 -19.65
CA ASP A 451 -13.98 0.12 -20.21
C ASP A 451 -13.75 1.63 -20.00
N PRO A 452 -12.83 2.23 -20.78
CA PRO A 452 -12.44 3.62 -20.60
C PRO A 452 -13.54 4.58 -21.04
N LEU A 453 -14.44 4.19 -21.94
CA LEU A 453 -15.59 5.02 -22.31
C LEU A 453 -16.55 5.18 -21.13
N ARG A 454 -16.82 4.10 -20.38
CA ARG A 454 -17.61 4.20 -19.14
C ARG A 454 -16.91 5.04 -18.09
N LEU A 455 -15.59 4.87 -17.91
CA LEU A 455 -14.81 5.72 -16.99
C LEU A 455 -14.87 7.21 -17.40
N ALA A 456 -14.70 7.52 -18.68
CA ALA A 456 -14.81 8.89 -19.19
C ALA A 456 -16.18 9.50 -18.92
N GLY A 457 -17.26 8.73 -19.15
CA GLY A 457 -18.62 9.17 -18.81
C GLY A 457 -18.81 9.47 -17.32
N ARG A 458 -18.19 8.70 -16.42
CA ARG A 458 -18.22 8.95 -14.96
C ARG A 458 -17.42 10.18 -14.54
N VAL A 459 -16.23 10.33 -15.11
CA VAL A 459 -15.33 11.47 -14.87
C VAL A 459 -15.96 12.78 -15.37
N LEU A 460 -16.61 12.73 -16.53
CA LEU A 460 -17.21 13.89 -17.20
C LEU A 460 -18.68 14.17 -16.82
N LYS A 461 -19.29 13.35 -15.96
CA LYS A 461 -20.68 13.51 -15.52
C LYS A 461 -20.91 14.94 -15.00
N GLY A 462 -21.87 15.65 -15.61
CA GLY A 462 -22.23 17.03 -15.25
C GLY A 462 -21.22 18.10 -15.71
N LYS A 463 -20.27 17.77 -16.59
CA LYS A 463 -19.21 18.68 -17.07
C LYS A 463 -19.34 19.03 -18.56
N GLY A 464 -20.57 19.04 -19.08
CA GLY A 464 -20.86 19.44 -20.45
C GLY A 464 -20.54 18.39 -21.53
N TRP A 465 -20.23 17.16 -21.14
CA TRP A 465 -20.04 16.04 -22.07
C TRP A 465 -21.02 14.92 -21.76
N THR A 466 -21.79 14.52 -22.77
CA THR A 466 -22.63 13.34 -22.72
C THR A 466 -21.91 12.12 -23.30
N ARG A 467 -22.44 10.92 -23.06
CA ARG A 467 -21.93 9.71 -23.71
C ARG A 467 -22.01 9.79 -25.24
N ALA A 468 -23.04 10.46 -25.78
CA ALA A 468 -23.20 10.63 -27.22
C ALA A 468 -22.09 11.52 -27.80
N ASP A 469 -21.75 12.62 -27.12
CA ASP A 469 -20.66 13.52 -27.55
C ASP A 469 -19.31 12.80 -27.59
N LEU A 470 -19.05 11.94 -26.59
CA LEU A 470 -17.84 11.11 -26.55
C LEU A 470 -17.77 10.15 -27.74
N LEU A 471 -18.88 9.46 -28.04
CA LEU A 471 -18.97 8.52 -29.16
C LEU A 471 -18.81 9.23 -30.51
N ASP A 472 -19.46 10.39 -30.68
CA ASP A 472 -19.34 11.20 -31.89
C ASP A 472 -17.89 11.66 -32.11
N GLN A 473 -17.24 12.22 -31.08
CA GLN A 473 -15.84 12.62 -31.19
C GLN A 473 -14.91 11.43 -31.47
N MET A 474 -15.16 10.28 -30.86
CA MET A 474 -14.39 9.05 -31.12
C MET A 474 -14.55 8.55 -32.56
N ALA A 475 -15.76 8.63 -33.13
CA ALA A 475 -16.07 8.21 -34.49
C ALA A 475 -15.39 9.09 -35.56
N ARG A 476 -15.07 10.36 -35.24
CA ARG A 476 -14.33 11.25 -36.14
C ARG A 476 -12.86 10.86 -36.31
N HIS A 477 -12.32 9.99 -35.46
CA HIS A 477 -10.88 9.64 -35.40
C HIS A 477 -9.92 10.84 -35.22
N GLU A 478 -10.47 12.01 -34.88
CA GLU A 478 -9.72 13.23 -34.63
C GLU A 478 -9.27 13.31 -33.16
N ASN A 479 -8.01 13.67 -32.97
CA ASN A 479 -7.45 13.88 -31.64
C ASN A 479 -8.13 15.08 -30.95
N LYS A 480 -8.63 14.88 -29.72
CA LYS A 480 -9.27 15.94 -28.95
C LYS A 480 -8.89 15.87 -27.48
N THR A 481 -8.40 16.99 -26.96
CA THR A 481 -8.21 17.17 -25.51
C THR A 481 -9.48 17.72 -24.86
N VAL A 482 -9.87 17.12 -23.75
CA VAL A 482 -11.01 17.51 -22.91
C VAL A 482 -10.51 17.79 -21.50
N TRP A 483 -10.51 19.06 -21.10
CA TRP A 483 -10.05 19.50 -19.79
C TRP A 483 -11.11 19.29 -18.72
N LEU A 484 -10.69 18.87 -17.52
CA LEU A 484 -11.57 18.78 -16.37
C LEU A 484 -11.68 20.15 -15.68
N PRO A 485 -12.89 20.68 -15.42
CA PRO A 485 -13.06 21.94 -14.70
C PRO A 485 -12.51 21.90 -13.26
N ARG A 486 -12.47 20.71 -12.66
CA ARG A 486 -11.84 20.44 -11.37
C ARG A 486 -11.04 19.14 -11.53
N PRO A 487 -9.74 19.13 -11.22
CA PRO A 487 -8.94 17.91 -11.23
C PRO A 487 -9.53 16.86 -10.30
N ILE A 488 -9.24 15.59 -10.58
CA ILE A 488 -9.70 14.44 -9.77
C ILE A 488 -8.46 13.75 -9.21
N PRO A 489 -8.29 13.62 -7.88
CA PRO A 489 -7.21 12.85 -7.30
C PRO A 489 -7.22 11.39 -7.80
N VAL A 490 -6.05 10.89 -8.18
CA VAL A 490 -5.80 9.52 -8.58
C VAL A 490 -4.67 8.96 -7.71
N HIS A 491 -4.99 7.91 -6.97
CA HIS A 491 -4.09 7.24 -6.05
C HIS A 491 -3.70 5.89 -6.64
N LEU A 492 -2.46 5.75 -7.11
CA LEU A 492 -1.90 4.46 -7.52
C LEU A 492 -1.32 3.80 -6.27
N VAL A 493 -1.95 2.70 -5.85
CA VAL A 493 -1.66 2.02 -4.59
C VAL A 493 -1.28 0.56 -4.79
N TYR A 494 -0.64 -0.03 -3.78
CA TYR A 494 -0.26 -1.44 -3.76
C TYR A 494 -0.75 -2.09 -2.46
N PHE A 495 -2.06 -2.30 -2.37
CA PHE A 495 -2.65 -2.97 -1.22
C PHE A 495 -2.86 -4.45 -1.53
N THR A 496 -2.16 -5.31 -0.80
CA THR A 496 -2.24 -6.76 -0.91
C THR A 496 -3.19 -7.38 0.12
N VAL A 497 -3.71 -6.58 1.07
CA VAL A 497 -4.74 -6.98 2.03
C VAL A 497 -5.77 -5.88 2.23
N TRP A 498 -7.05 -6.22 2.21
CA TRP A 498 -8.17 -5.32 2.55
C TRP A 498 -9.43 -6.13 2.88
N LYS A 499 -10.49 -5.47 3.39
CA LYS A 499 -11.85 -6.06 3.38
C LYS A 499 -12.65 -5.49 2.22
N ASP A 500 -13.38 -6.36 1.52
CA ASP A 500 -14.36 -5.91 0.54
C ASP A 500 -15.67 -5.45 1.20
N LYS A 501 -16.63 -4.98 0.39
CA LYS A 501 -17.94 -4.50 0.87
C LYS A 501 -18.77 -5.58 1.60
N SER A 502 -18.47 -6.87 1.43
CA SER A 502 -19.13 -7.96 2.16
C SER A 502 -18.47 -8.25 3.51
N GLY A 503 -17.38 -7.55 3.85
CA GLY A 503 -16.56 -7.81 5.02
C GLY A 503 -15.58 -8.98 4.84
N MET A 504 -15.50 -9.57 3.64
CA MET A 504 -14.58 -10.66 3.36
C MET A 504 -13.15 -10.13 3.23
N VAL A 505 -12.22 -10.77 3.94
CA VAL A 505 -10.79 -10.44 3.87
C VAL A 505 -10.22 -10.92 2.54
N GLN A 506 -9.69 -9.98 1.78
CA GLN A 506 -9.05 -10.17 0.50
C GLN A 506 -7.53 -10.19 0.68
N PHE A 507 -6.88 -11.11 -0.01
CA PHE A 507 -5.43 -11.23 -0.12
C PHE A 507 -5.01 -11.24 -1.58
N ARG A 508 -3.87 -10.64 -1.91
CA ARG A 508 -3.25 -10.73 -3.24
C ARG A 508 -1.79 -11.13 -3.14
N ASP A 509 -1.30 -11.74 -4.21
CA ASP A 509 0.11 -12.06 -4.36
C ASP A 509 0.95 -10.80 -4.48
N ASP A 510 2.17 -10.84 -3.93
CA ASP A 510 3.14 -9.77 -4.05
C ASP A 510 3.87 -9.81 -5.42
N ILE A 511 3.14 -9.50 -6.49
CA ILE A 511 3.61 -9.60 -7.88
C ILE A 511 4.88 -8.78 -8.20
N TYR A 512 5.18 -7.76 -7.40
CA TYR A 512 6.35 -6.87 -7.54
C TYR A 512 7.40 -7.05 -6.43
N GLY A 513 7.18 -7.94 -5.45
CA GLY A 513 8.11 -8.14 -4.35
C GLY A 513 8.18 -6.97 -3.35
N ARG A 514 7.16 -6.10 -3.32
CA ARG A 514 7.10 -4.89 -2.48
C ARG A 514 6.78 -5.19 -1.02
N ASP A 515 6.00 -6.22 -0.72
CA ASP A 515 5.77 -6.67 0.66
C ASP A 515 7.09 -7.15 1.24
N ARG A 516 7.84 -7.96 0.48
CA ARG A 516 9.16 -8.46 0.90
C ARG A 516 10.16 -7.35 1.15
N LYS A 517 10.28 -6.37 0.23
CA LYS A 517 11.18 -5.21 0.38
C LYS A 517 10.82 -4.38 1.62
N LEU A 518 9.54 -4.08 1.80
CA LEU A 518 9.05 -3.29 2.92
C LEU A 518 9.30 -4.00 4.26
N LEU A 519 8.98 -5.29 4.36
CA LEU A 519 9.20 -6.06 5.58
C LEU A 519 10.70 -6.16 5.93
N ALA A 520 11.58 -6.29 4.93
CA ALA A 520 13.01 -6.24 5.15
C ALA A 520 13.47 -4.87 5.70
N ALA A 521 12.97 -3.77 5.13
CA ALA A 521 13.26 -2.43 5.62
C ALA A 521 12.78 -2.22 7.07
N LEU A 522 11.56 -2.64 7.39
CA LEU A 522 10.98 -2.58 8.74
C LEU A 522 11.78 -3.41 9.76
N ALA A 523 12.34 -4.55 9.35
CA ALA A 523 13.17 -5.39 10.20
C ALA A 523 14.60 -4.85 10.40
N SER A 524 15.12 -4.12 9.40
CA SER A 524 16.47 -3.53 9.42
C SER A 524 16.57 -2.21 10.19
N ARG A 525 15.44 -1.59 10.52
CA ARG A 525 15.44 -0.32 11.27
C ARG A 525 16.11 -0.54 12.63
N ALA A 526 17.17 0.22 12.89
CA ALA A 526 17.86 0.18 14.17
C ALA A 526 16.88 0.50 15.31
N ARG A 527 16.96 -0.27 16.40
CA ARG A 527 16.09 -0.09 17.55
C ARG A 527 16.50 1.13 18.34
#